data_AF-A0A348WP69-F1
#
_entry.id   AF-A0A348WP69-F1
#
_cell.length_a   1.000
_cell.length_b   1.000
_cell.length_c   1.000
_cell.angle_alpha   90.00
_cell.angle_beta   90.00
_cell.angle_gamma   90.00
#
_symmetry.space_group_name_H-M   'P 1'
#
loop_
_entity.id
_entity.type
_entity.pdbx_description
1 polymer ?
#
loop_
_entity_poly.entity_id
_entity_poly.type
_entity_poly.pdbx_seq_one_letter_code
_entity_poly.pdbx_strand_id
1 'polypeptide(L)'
;EIGGEIVASGGKPDNEPWRLAIEKPVSTERAVQEVVSFKEGALATSGDYRNFYVEDGRRYSHIIDPRTGEPIQHKLVSVSVYADDCMSADAYATALMVMGPERAKAFAQQHKLAVMLVFKTDDGFQEFVSPQFEPLLQKTH
;
A
#
# COMPACT_ATOMS: atom_id res chain seq x y z
N GLU A 1 -4.23 -10.79 -8.69
CA GLU A 1 -4.22 -9.41 -9.21
C GLU A 1 -5.61 -9.11 -9.73
N ILE A 2 -6.33 -8.25 -9.02
CA ILE A 2 -7.56 -7.62 -9.53
C ILE A 2 -7.25 -6.12 -9.43
N GLY A 3 -7.33 -5.37 -10.53
CA GLY A 3 -7.22 -3.91 -10.51
C GLY A 3 -5.87 -3.27 -10.15
N GLY A 4 -4.78 -4.03 -9.96
CA GLY A 4 -3.52 -3.51 -9.41
C GLY A 4 -3.35 -3.78 -7.91
N GLU A 5 -4.30 -4.49 -7.31
CA GLU A 5 -4.24 -4.95 -5.93
C GLU A 5 -3.62 -6.35 -5.85
N ILE A 6 -2.64 -6.49 -4.96
CA ILE A 6 -2.03 -7.77 -4.59
C ILE A 6 -2.59 -8.17 -3.24
N VAL A 7 -3.26 -9.32 -3.20
CA VAL A 7 -3.73 -9.95 -1.98
C VAL A 7 -3.03 -11.29 -1.83
N ALA A 8 -2.46 -11.54 -0.67
CA ALA A 8 -2.00 -12.86 -0.26
C ALA A 8 -2.53 -13.17 1.13
N SER A 9 -3.03 -14.38 1.36
CA SER A 9 -3.68 -14.76 2.62
C SER A 9 -3.41 -16.22 3.01
N GLY A 10 -3.44 -16.51 4.31
CA GLY A 10 -3.36 -17.85 4.88
C GLY A 10 -1.91 -18.30 5.17
N GLY A 11 -1.74 -19.52 5.67
CA GLY A 11 -0.43 -20.14 5.85
C GLY A 11 -0.03 -21.02 4.69
N LYS A 12 1.28 -21.11 4.39
CA LYS A 12 1.75 -22.08 3.40
C LYS A 12 1.55 -23.52 3.92
N PRO A 13 1.27 -24.50 3.05
CA PRO A 13 1.06 -25.90 3.44
C PRO A 13 2.26 -26.55 4.15
N ASP A 14 3.46 -26.01 3.92
CA ASP A 14 4.73 -26.46 4.49
C ASP A 14 5.10 -25.74 5.81
N ASN A 15 4.21 -24.89 6.36
CA ASN A 15 4.44 -24.06 7.55
C ASN A 15 5.59 -23.03 7.40
N GLU A 16 6.07 -22.81 6.18
CA GLU A 16 7.04 -21.76 5.87
C GLU A 16 6.35 -20.40 5.79
N PRO A 17 7.02 -19.30 6.20
CA PRO A 17 6.46 -17.97 6.02
C PRO A 17 6.31 -17.62 4.53
N TRP A 18 5.26 -16.86 4.23
CA TRP A 18 5.17 -16.11 2.99
C TRP A 18 6.33 -15.12 2.92
N ARG A 19 6.85 -14.92 1.71
CA ARG A 19 7.79 -13.84 1.40
C ARG A 19 7.20 -13.10 0.23
N LEU A 20 6.76 -11.87 0.45
CA LEU A 20 6.10 -11.05 -0.55
C LEU A 20 6.92 -9.79 -0.78
N ALA A 21 7.24 -9.54 -2.03
CA ALA A 21 7.85 -8.28 -2.44
C ALA A 21 6.76 -7.23 -2.59
N ILE A 22 6.91 -6.12 -1.88
CA ILE A 22 6.19 -4.88 -2.15
C ILE A 22 6.94 -4.20 -3.29
N GLU A 23 6.29 -3.94 -4.41
CA GLU A 23 6.93 -3.31 -5.58
C GLU A 23 7.14 -1.80 -5.34
N LYS A 24 8.24 -1.26 -5.87
CA LYS A 24 8.44 0.19 -5.97
C LYS A 24 7.38 0.76 -6.92
N PRO A 25 6.72 1.87 -6.58
CA PRO A 25 5.71 2.50 -7.42
C PRO A 25 6.33 3.32 -8.56
N VAL A 26 7.24 2.71 -9.33
CA VAL A 26 7.87 3.30 -10.52
C VAL A 26 7.25 2.72 -11.79
N SER A 27 7.04 3.56 -12.81
CA SER A 27 6.37 3.15 -14.06
C SER A 27 7.29 2.45 -15.05
N THR A 28 8.61 2.60 -14.91
CA THR A 28 9.58 2.19 -15.93
C THR A 28 10.25 0.84 -15.65
N GLU A 29 10.32 0.38 -14.41
CA GLU A 29 11.01 -0.88 -14.05
C GLU A 29 10.33 -1.59 -12.87
N ARG A 30 10.30 -2.93 -12.85
CA ARG A 30 9.89 -3.68 -11.64
C ARG A 30 11.05 -3.72 -10.66
N ALA A 31 11.05 -2.82 -9.69
CA ALA A 31 11.99 -2.84 -8.58
C ALA A 31 11.26 -3.27 -7.29
N VAL A 32 11.95 -4.02 -6.44
CA VAL A 32 11.44 -4.38 -5.10
C VAL A 32 11.64 -3.18 -4.17
N GLN A 33 10.56 -2.75 -3.51
CA GLN A 33 10.60 -1.73 -2.46
C GLN A 33 11.03 -2.35 -1.15
N GLU A 34 10.28 -3.37 -0.71
CA GLU A 34 10.49 -4.06 0.56
C GLU A 34 10.09 -5.53 0.42
N VAL A 35 10.63 -6.39 1.28
CA VAL A 35 10.19 -7.79 1.39
C VAL A 35 9.56 -8.00 2.75
N VAL A 36 8.29 -8.40 2.75
CA VAL A 36 7.57 -8.74 3.98
C VAL A 36 7.45 -10.24 4.15
N SER A 37 7.50 -10.67 5.41
CA SER A 37 7.46 -12.08 5.78
C SER A 37 6.50 -12.34 6.93
N PHE A 38 5.52 -13.21 6.70
CA PHE A 38 4.52 -13.60 7.71
C PHE A 38 4.06 -15.05 7.53
N LYS A 39 3.63 -15.69 8.61
CA LYS A 39 3.17 -17.09 8.60
C LYS A 39 1.67 -17.21 8.34
N GLU A 40 0.89 -16.33 8.93
CA GLU A 40 -0.57 -16.30 8.85
C GLU A 40 -1.01 -14.85 8.64
N GLY A 41 -2.29 -14.63 8.35
CA GLY A 41 -2.85 -13.32 8.03
C GLY A 41 -2.92 -13.06 6.53
N ALA A 42 -3.12 -11.80 6.17
CA ALA A 42 -3.22 -11.33 4.81
C ALA A 42 -2.51 -9.99 4.61
N LEU A 43 -1.93 -9.80 3.43
CA LEU A 43 -1.38 -8.54 2.97
C LEU A 43 -2.17 -8.10 1.74
N ALA A 44 -2.66 -6.86 1.75
CA ALA A 44 -3.28 -6.21 0.60
C ALA A 44 -2.54 -4.92 0.26
N THR A 45 -2.37 -4.63 -1.03
CA THR A 45 -1.77 -3.38 -1.50
C THR A 45 -2.71 -2.68 -2.46
N SER A 46 -3.07 -1.43 -2.18
CA SER A 46 -3.76 -0.54 -3.12
C SER A 46 -2.78 0.50 -3.65
N GLY A 47 -2.78 0.77 -4.95
CA GLY A 47 -1.81 1.66 -5.57
C GLY A 47 -2.35 2.33 -6.83
N ASP A 48 -1.90 3.56 -7.08
CA ASP A 48 -2.27 4.33 -8.29
C ASP A 48 -1.05 4.60 -9.19
N TYR A 49 -0.04 3.74 -9.12
CA TYR A 49 1.23 3.95 -9.81
C TYR A 49 1.22 3.52 -11.29
N ARG A 50 0.27 2.68 -11.71
CA ARG A 50 0.12 2.22 -13.12
C ARG A 50 -1.05 2.84 -13.87
N ASN A 51 -2.09 3.29 -13.16
CA ASN A 51 -3.36 3.72 -13.75
C ASN A 51 -3.66 5.20 -13.44
N PHE A 52 -2.71 6.07 -13.76
CA PHE A 52 -2.92 7.51 -13.72
C PHE A 52 -2.73 8.11 -15.11
N TYR A 53 -3.52 9.11 -15.42
CA TYR A 53 -3.43 9.89 -16.65
C TYR A 53 -3.09 11.34 -16.33
N VAL A 54 -2.27 11.98 -17.17
CA VAL A 54 -1.89 13.39 -17.02
C VAL A 54 -2.58 14.20 -18.12
N GLU A 55 -3.49 15.09 -17.73
CA GLU A 55 -4.10 16.11 -18.60
C GLU A 55 -3.78 17.49 -18.03
N ASP A 56 -3.32 18.42 -18.87
CA ASP A 56 -3.03 19.80 -18.47
C ASP A 56 -2.09 19.93 -17.24
N GLY A 57 -1.14 19.01 -17.09
CA GLY A 57 -0.21 18.98 -15.95
C GLY A 57 -0.82 18.52 -14.63
N ARG A 58 -2.10 18.10 -14.63
CA ARG A 58 -2.78 17.50 -13.49
C ARG A 58 -2.83 15.98 -13.62
N ARG A 59 -2.54 15.30 -12.51
CA ARG A 59 -2.62 13.83 -12.42
C ARG A 59 -4.03 13.42 -12.03
N TYR A 60 -4.65 12.59 -12.84
CA TYR A 60 -5.95 11.99 -12.61
C TYR A 60 -5.77 10.52 -12.23
N SER A 61 -6.15 10.20 -11.00
CA SER A 61 -6.19 8.85 -10.45
C SER A 61 -7.45 8.10 -10.92
N HIS A 62 -7.39 6.78 -11.01
CA HIS A 62 -8.59 5.94 -11.17
C HIS A 62 -9.41 5.81 -9.87
N ILE A 63 -8.86 6.25 -8.73
CA ILE A 63 -9.53 6.26 -7.44
C ILE A 63 -10.24 7.60 -7.24
N ILE A 64 -11.55 7.54 -7.02
CA ILE A 64 -12.41 8.71 -6.80
C ILE A 64 -12.55 8.96 -5.29
N ASP A 65 -12.35 10.20 -4.85
CA ASP A 65 -12.70 10.61 -3.49
C ASP A 65 -14.22 10.77 -3.40
N PRO A 66 -14.93 9.95 -2.61
CA PRO A 66 -16.39 9.98 -2.54
C PRO A 66 -16.94 11.27 -1.91
N ARG A 67 -16.09 12.06 -1.22
CA ARG A 67 -16.49 13.34 -0.61
C ARG A 67 -16.59 14.46 -1.64
N THR A 68 -15.81 14.37 -2.72
CA THR A 68 -15.74 15.40 -3.77
C THR A 68 -16.32 14.92 -5.10
N GLY A 69 -16.36 13.61 -5.34
CA GLY A 69 -16.68 13.03 -6.65
C GLY A 69 -15.54 13.16 -7.66
N GLU A 70 -14.35 13.60 -7.22
CA GLU A 70 -13.21 13.90 -8.07
C GLU A 70 -12.08 12.87 -7.86
N PRO A 71 -11.20 12.65 -8.86
CA PRO A 71 -10.00 11.85 -8.69
C PRO A 71 -9.10 12.36 -7.55
N ILE A 72 -8.50 11.44 -6.78
CA ILE A 72 -7.55 11.80 -5.73
C ILE A 72 -6.33 12.55 -6.33
N GLN A 73 -5.94 13.67 -5.71
CA GLN A 73 -4.82 14.51 -6.18
C GLN A 73 -3.61 14.51 -5.23
N HIS A 74 -3.62 13.68 -4.18
CA HIS A 74 -2.56 13.67 -3.18
C HIS A 74 -1.34 12.85 -3.62
N LYS A 75 -0.21 13.09 -2.94
CA LYS A 75 1.09 12.47 -3.24
C LYS A 75 1.20 10.99 -2.82
N LEU A 76 0.22 10.41 -2.12
CA LEU A 76 0.20 8.99 -1.76
C LEU A 76 0.00 8.12 -3.01
N VAL A 77 0.92 7.17 -3.25
CA VAL A 77 0.96 6.37 -4.49
C VAL A 77 0.78 4.87 -4.26
N SER A 78 1.05 4.39 -3.05
CA SER A 78 0.83 3.00 -2.66
C SER A 78 0.54 2.91 -1.16
N VAL A 79 -0.34 2.00 -0.80
CA VAL A 79 -0.70 1.64 0.57
C VAL A 79 -0.67 0.13 0.65
N SER A 80 0.17 -0.42 1.53
CA SER A 80 0.17 -1.84 1.87
C SER A 80 -0.30 -2.02 3.30
N VAL A 81 -1.25 -2.92 3.51
CA VAL A 81 -1.84 -3.23 4.82
C VAL A 81 -1.74 -4.71 5.08
N TYR A 82 -1.25 -5.05 6.26
CA TYR A 82 -1.33 -6.39 6.80
C TYR A 82 -2.45 -6.47 7.84
N ALA A 83 -3.27 -7.52 7.77
CA ALA A 83 -4.34 -7.80 8.72
C ALA A 83 -4.53 -9.31 8.89
N ASP A 84 -5.40 -9.73 9.82
CA ASP A 84 -5.67 -11.14 10.07
C ASP A 84 -6.42 -11.81 8.90
N ASP A 85 -7.17 -11.03 8.13
CA ASP A 85 -7.95 -11.50 7.00
C ASP A 85 -7.85 -10.57 5.78
N CYS A 86 -8.10 -11.14 4.61
CA CYS A 86 -8.02 -10.47 3.31
C CYS A 86 -9.00 -9.30 3.20
N MET A 87 -10.24 -9.46 3.68
CA MET A 87 -11.27 -8.44 3.55
C MET A 87 -10.89 -7.18 4.32
N SER A 88 -10.38 -7.34 5.54
CA SER A 88 -9.89 -6.24 6.36
C SER A 88 -8.68 -5.57 5.72
N ALA A 89 -7.68 -6.34 5.27
CA ALA A 89 -6.48 -5.79 4.64
C ALA A 89 -6.85 -4.93 3.42
N ASP A 90 -7.70 -5.45 2.54
CA ASP A 90 -8.13 -4.79 1.31
C ASP A 90 -8.95 -3.53 1.61
N ALA A 91 -9.96 -3.63 2.47
CA ALA A 91 -10.80 -2.50 2.86
C ALA A 91 -9.98 -1.35 3.47
N TYR A 92 -9.00 -1.65 4.34
CA TYR A 92 -8.13 -0.63 4.90
C TYR A 92 -7.17 -0.06 3.86
N ALA A 93 -6.61 -0.86 2.95
CA ALA A 93 -5.72 -0.38 1.91
C ALA A 93 -6.42 0.67 1.02
N THR A 94 -7.64 0.37 0.56
CA THR A 94 -8.45 1.32 -0.22
C THR A 94 -8.85 2.55 0.59
N ALA A 95 -9.33 2.36 1.83
CA ALA A 95 -9.79 3.47 2.67
C ALA A 95 -8.64 4.44 2.98
N LEU A 96 -7.47 3.94 3.35
CA LEU A 96 -6.29 4.74 3.64
C LEU A 96 -5.76 5.44 2.38
N MET A 97 -5.84 4.78 1.22
CA MET A 97 -5.53 5.42 -0.05
C MET A 97 -6.41 6.65 -0.26
N VAL A 98 -7.73 6.53 -0.08
CA VAL A 98 -8.69 7.65 -0.22
C VAL A 98 -8.49 8.74 0.84
N MET A 99 -8.03 8.40 2.05
CA MET A 99 -7.79 9.38 3.11
C MET A 99 -6.64 10.35 2.78
N GLY A 100 -5.67 9.91 1.98
CA GLY A 100 -4.45 10.65 1.71
C GLY A 100 -3.42 10.57 2.86
N PRO A 101 -2.18 11.04 2.63
CA PRO A 101 -1.01 10.65 3.42
C PRO A 101 -1.09 11.01 4.90
N GLU A 102 -1.41 12.26 5.24
CA GLU A 102 -1.44 12.73 6.64
C GLU A 102 -2.54 12.04 7.45
N ARG A 103 -3.74 11.95 6.88
CA ARG A 103 -4.88 11.30 7.54
C ARG A 103 -4.68 9.79 7.65
N ALA A 104 -4.14 9.16 6.61
CA ALA A 104 -3.83 7.73 6.63
C ALA A 104 -2.80 7.40 7.72
N LYS A 105 -1.74 8.21 7.84
CA LYS A 105 -0.74 8.06 8.90
C LYS A 105 -1.35 8.19 10.30
N ALA A 106 -2.12 9.25 10.53
CA ALA A 106 -2.79 9.46 11.82
C ALA A 106 -3.76 8.32 12.16
N PHE A 107 -4.55 7.88 11.18
CA PHE A 107 -5.49 6.77 11.34
C PHE A 107 -4.77 5.47 11.66
N ALA A 108 -3.72 5.12 10.92
CA ALA A 108 -2.93 3.91 11.15
C ALA A 108 -2.35 3.89 12.57
N GLN A 109 -1.82 5.03 13.05
CA GLN A 109 -1.29 5.14 14.41
C GLN A 109 -2.37 5.03 15.48
N GLN A 110 -3.50 5.74 15.29
CA GLN A 110 -4.61 5.74 16.24
C GLN A 110 -5.23 4.33 16.39
N HIS A 111 -5.38 3.61 15.28
CA HIS A 111 -6.00 2.30 15.25
C HIS A 111 -5.00 1.13 15.34
N LYS A 112 -3.69 1.43 15.48
CA LYS A 112 -2.61 0.44 15.56
C LYS A 112 -2.62 -0.54 14.39
N LEU A 113 -2.82 -0.04 13.19
CA LEU A 113 -2.84 -0.85 11.97
C LEU A 113 -1.41 -1.11 11.49
N ALA A 114 -1.15 -2.32 10.99
CA ALA A 114 0.08 -2.64 10.27
C ALA A 114 -0.01 -2.12 8.84
N VAL A 115 0.53 -0.93 8.63
CA VAL A 115 0.51 -0.21 7.36
C VAL A 115 1.90 0.25 6.93
N MET A 116 2.14 0.17 5.62
CA MET A 116 3.20 0.87 4.91
C MET A 116 2.58 1.81 3.87
N LEU A 117 2.96 3.08 3.90
CA LEU A 117 2.54 4.11 2.95
C LEU A 117 3.74 4.53 2.11
N VAL A 118 3.57 4.62 0.80
CA VAL A 118 4.57 5.18 -0.11
C VAL A 118 4.00 6.43 -0.76
N PHE A 119 4.72 7.54 -0.66
CA PHE A 119 4.31 8.81 -1.24
C PHE A 119 5.42 9.39 -2.11
N LYS A 120 5.00 10.04 -3.19
CA LYS A 120 5.90 10.69 -4.13
C LYS A 120 6.41 12.00 -3.54
N THR A 121 7.71 12.23 -3.60
CA THR A 121 8.36 13.49 -3.28
C THR A 121 8.96 14.09 -4.55
N ASP A 122 9.53 15.30 -4.44
CA ASP A 122 10.13 15.98 -5.59
C ASP A 122 11.42 15.25 -6.03
N ASP A 123 12.10 14.59 -5.08
CA ASP A 123 13.34 13.84 -5.30
C ASP A 123 13.15 12.32 -5.43
N GLY A 124 11.90 11.83 -5.48
CA GLY A 124 11.60 10.40 -5.62
C GLY A 124 10.42 9.93 -4.79
N PHE A 125 10.67 9.01 -3.87
CA PHE A 125 9.65 8.41 -2.99
C PHE A 125 10.11 8.41 -1.55
N GLN A 126 9.16 8.57 -0.65
CA GLN A 126 9.35 8.42 0.78
C GLN A 126 8.32 7.44 1.33
N GLU A 127 8.69 6.82 2.44
CA GLU A 127 7.93 5.76 3.09
C GLU A 127 7.58 6.15 4.51
N PHE A 128 6.38 5.73 4.90
CA PHE A 128 5.99 5.65 6.29
C PHE A 128 5.65 4.21 6.61
N VAL A 129 6.30 3.67 7.63
CA VAL A 129 6.02 2.34 8.17
C VAL A 129 5.48 2.52 9.58
N SER A 130 4.32 1.93 9.84
CA SER A 130 3.75 1.90 11.19
C SER A 130 4.52 0.93 12.09
N PRO A 131 4.55 1.15 13.42
CA PRO A 131 5.21 0.23 14.35
C PRO A 131 4.70 -1.21 14.28
N GLN A 132 3.45 -1.42 13.88
CA GLN A 132 2.85 -2.74 13.73
C GLN A 132 3.30 -3.46 12.45
N PHE A 133 3.79 -2.72 11.45
CA PHE A 133 4.28 -3.27 10.20
C PHE A 133 5.79 -3.58 10.23
N GLU A 134 6.57 -2.84 11.04
CA GLU A 134 8.02 -3.05 11.18
C GLU A 134 8.44 -4.51 11.41
N PRO A 135 7.77 -5.33 12.25
CA PRO A 135 8.17 -6.72 12.49
C PRO A 135 8.04 -7.62 11.26
N LEU A 136 7.26 -7.20 10.25
CA LEU A 136 7.04 -7.95 9.02
C LEU A 136 8.17 -7.74 8.01
N LEU A 137 8.92 -6.63 8.12
CA LEU A 137 9.99 -6.29 7.19
C LEU A 137 11.19 -7.23 7.39
N GLN A 138 11.62 -7.88 6.31
CA GLN A 138 12.91 -8.56 6.33
C GLN A 138 14.02 -7.51 6.20
N LYS A 139 14.94 -7.48 7.18
CA LYS A 139 16.17 -6.71 7.03
C LYS A 139 16.97 -7.29 5.87
N THR A 140 17.03 -6.54 4.78
CA THR A 140 17.95 -6.84 3.67
C THR A 140 19.36 -6.55 4.19
N HIS A 141 20.10 -7.60 4.55
CA HIS A 141 21.53 -7.54 4.90
C HIS A 141 22.40 -7.57 3.65
#